data_AF-J2SLB0-F1
#
_entry.id   AF-J2SLB0-F1
#
_cell.length_a   1.000
_cell.length_b   1.000
_cell.length_c   1.000
_cell.angle_alpha   90.00
_cell.angle_beta   90.00
_cell.angle_gamma   90.00
#
_symmetry.space_group_name_H-M   'P 1'
#
loop_
_entity.id
_entity.type
_entity.pdbx_description
1 polymer ?
#
loop_
_entity_poly.entity_id
_entity_poly.type
_entity_poly.pdbx_seq_one_letter_code
_entity_poly.pdbx_strand_id
1 'polypeptide(L)'
;MDANYYFCSQAVVDQFKPEQVSKPFKSGFQIDGYTPHYVAWLNWDEVKKHYDEVVVPNKEKDYDAYSNFWAQELVPGQMYVKDIDLEQAKLFGLLWEIELKTGLTKTNNQAMTIYNLTEREGLNPIDLINKIA
;
A
#
# COMPACT_ATOMS: atom_id res chain seq x y z
N MET A 1 10.30 -6.85 -17.83
CA MET A 1 9.08 -6.98 -17.01
C MET A 1 9.53 -6.71 -15.60
N ASP A 2 9.32 -5.49 -15.14
CA ASP A 2 9.84 -5.02 -13.87
C ASP A 2 8.75 -5.23 -12.82
N ALA A 3 8.71 -6.46 -12.30
CA ALA A 3 7.77 -6.84 -11.26
C ALA A 3 8.36 -6.47 -9.89
N ASN A 4 7.67 -5.60 -9.16
CA ASN A 4 8.11 -5.07 -7.86
C ASN A 4 6.98 -5.12 -6.83
N TYR A 5 7.30 -4.79 -5.57
CA TYR A 5 6.29 -4.68 -4.51
C TYR A 5 5.60 -3.31 -4.57
N TYR A 6 4.28 -3.32 -4.47
CA TYR A 6 3.44 -2.12 -4.49
C TYR A 6 2.51 -2.10 -3.28
N PHE A 7 2.36 -0.93 -2.69
CA PHE A 7 1.30 -0.58 -1.75
C PHE A 7 0.07 -0.19 -2.59
N CYS A 8 -1.03 -0.90 -2.45
CA CYS A 8 -2.16 -0.76 -3.36
C CYS A 8 -3.52 -0.96 -2.69
N SER A 9 -4.57 -0.57 -3.42
CA SER A 9 -5.95 -0.80 -3.03
C SER A 9 -6.43 -2.22 -3.34
N GLN A 10 -7.59 -2.58 -2.76
CA GLN A 10 -8.33 -3.79 -3.11
C GLN A 10 -8.58 -3.92 -4.63
N ALA A 11 -8.95 -2.82 -5.30
CA ALA A 11 -9.32 -2.85 -6.71
C ALA A 11 -8.17 -3.38 -7.60
N VAL A 12 -6.93 -3.07 -7.25
CA VAL A 12 -5.74 -3.59 -7.95
C VAL A 12 -5.58 -5.09 -7.71
N VAL A 13 -5.75 -5.55 -6.46
CA VAL A 13 -5.66 -6.98 -6.12
C VAL A 13 -6.73 -7.78 -6.85
N ASP A 14 -7.97 -7.29 -6.89
CA ASP A 14 -9.08 -7.97 -7.55
C ASP A 14 -8.89 -8.06 -9.07
N GLN A 15 -8.36 -6.99 -9.67
CA GLN A 15 -8.16 -6.88 -11.11
C GLN A 15 -7.02 -7.78 -11.61
N PHE A 16 -5.88 -7.80 -10.92
CA PHE A 16 -4.67 -8.49 -11.40
C PHE A 16 -4.44 -9.85 -10.78
N LYS A 17 -5.03 -10.13 -9.60
CA LYS A 17 -4.86 -11.41 -8.87
C LYS A 17 -3.38 -11.80 -8.74
N PRO A 18 -2.55 -10.93 -8.15
CA PRO A 18 -1.11 -11.15 -8.06
C PRO A 18 -0.76 -12.46 -7.36
N GLU A 19 0.33 -13.10 -7.80
CA GLU A 19 0.81 -14.37 -7.22
C GLU A 19 1.23 -14.21 -5.75
N GLN A 20 1.74 -13.03 -5.39
CA GLN A 20 2.11 -12.71 -4.03
C GLN A 20 1.36 -11.46 -3.56
N VAL A 21 0.60 -11.60 -2.48
CA VAL A 21 -0.16 -10.52 -1.84
C VAL A 21 -0.19 -10.72 -0.33
N SER A 22 -0.11 -9.62 0.42
CA SER A 22 -0.27 -9.63 1.87
C SER A 22 -1.71 -9.92 2.29
N LYS A 23 -1.91 -10.23 3.56
CA LYS A 23 -3.22 -10.06 4.20
C LYS A 23 -3.69 -8.60 4.07
N PRO A 24 -5.01 -8.37 4.03
CA PRO A 24 -5.54 -7.01 4.15
C PRO A 24 -5.10 -6.41 5.48
N PHE A 25 -4.69 -5.15 5.46
CA PHE A 25 -4.48 -4.37 6.68
C PHE A 25 -5.25 -3.05 6.62
N LYS A 26 -5.57 -2.51 7.79
CA LYS A 26 -6.32 -1.26 7.92
C LYS A 26 -5.37 -0.06 7.99
N SER A 27 -5.85 1.10 7.56
CA SER A 27 -5.14 2.35 7.75
C SER A 27 -5.00 2.69 9.25
N GLY A 28 -6.08 2.51 10.00
CA GLY A 28 -6.18 2.88 11.42
C GLY A 28 -6.96 4.18 11.67
N PHE A 29 -7.25 4.95 10.61
CA PHE A 29 -8.07 6.14 10.71
C PHE A 29 -9.56 5.77 10.75
N GLN A 30 -10.30 6.34 11.71
CA GLN A 30 -11.75 6.11 11.82
C GLN A 30 -12.52 6.58 10.58
N ILE A 31 -12.01 7.62 9.91
CA ILE A 31 -12.65 8.22 8.72
C ILE A 31 -12.56 7.33 7.47
N ASP A 32 -11.59 6.42 7.40
CA ASP A 32 -11.38 5.54 6.24
C ASP A 32 -12.25 4.28 6.29
N GLY A 33 -13.01 4.09 7.38
CA GLY A 33 -13.84 2.92 7.61
C GLY A 33 -13.05 1.60 7.56
N TYR A 34 -13.62 0.59 6.90
CA TYR A 34 -12.98 -0.71 6.66
C TYR A 34 -12.48 -0.77 5.21
N THR A 35 -11.69 0.21 4.76
CA THR A 35 -11.03 0.13 3.45
C THR A 35 -9.75 -0.70 3.60
N PRO A 36 -9.68 -1.93 3.04
CA PRO A 36 -8.48 -2.74 3.16
C PRO A 36 -7.39 -2.23 2.22
N HIS A 37 -6.17 -2.24 2.72
CA HIS A 37 -4.97 -2.01 1.95
C HIS A 37 -4.13 -3.27 1.83
N TYR A 38 -3.27 -3.30 0.81
CA TYR A 38 -2.45 -4.46 0.48
C TYR A 38 -1.04 -4.04 0.11
N VAL A 39 -0.12 -4.99 0.31
CA VAL A 39 1.15 -5.01 -0.42
C VAL A 39 1.13 -6.21 -1.36
N ALA A 40 1.41 -5.98 -2.64
CA ALA A 40 1.35 -7.01 -3.67
C ALA A 40 2.57 -6.94 -4.60
N TRP A 41 2.98 -8.09 -5.14
CA TRP A 41 3.96 -8.16 -6.20
C TRP A 41 3.25 -8.00 -7.56
N LEU A 42 3.53 -6.91 -8.26
CA LEU A 42 2.80 -6.51 -9.48
C LEU A 42 3.76 -6.24 -10.64
N ASN A 43 3.31 -6.56 -11.85
CA ASN A 43 3.94 -6.11 -13.09
C ASN A 43 3.46 -4.70 -13.44
N TRP A 44 4.35 -3.70 -13.35
CA TRP A 44 3.97 -2.30 -13.58
C TRP A 44 3.44 -2.04 -14.99
N ASP A 45 3.97 -2.71 -16.00
CA ASP A 45 3.55 -2.50 -17.39
C ASP A 45 2.06 -2.84 -17.57
N GLU A 46 1.59 -3.89 -16.90
CA GLU A 46 0.19 -4.31 -16.93
C GLU A 46 -0.72 -3.36 -16.14
N VAL A 47 -0.27 -2.96 -14.94
CA VAL A 47 -1.00 -2.01 -14.08
C VAL A 47 -1.15 -0.67 -14.78
N LYS A 48 -0.05 -0.15 -15.34
CA LYS A 48 -0.03 1.13 -16.05
C LYS A 48 -0.91 1.08 -17.29
N LYS A 49 -0.84 0.01 -18.08
CA LYS A 49 -1.69 -0.16 -19.26
C LYS A 49 -3.17 -0.12 -18.88
N HIS A 50 -3.59 -0.88 -17.87
CA HIS A 50 -4.98 -0.87 -17.42
C HIS A 50 -5.40 0.51 -16.89
N TYR A 51 -4.52 1.18 -16.14
CA TYR A 51 -4.81 2.53 -15.65
C TYR A 51 -5.08 3.51 -16.79
N ASP A 52 -4.20 3.53 -17.80
CA ASP A 52 -4.29 4.46 -18.92
C ASP A 52 -5.46 4.13 -19.88
N GLU A 53 -5.75 2.84 -20.12
CA GLU A 53 -6.75 2.40 -21.09
C GLU A 53 -8.16 2.22 -20.51
N VAL A 54 -8.28 1.94 -19.21
CA VAL A 54 -9.57 1.60 -18.57
C VAL A 54 -9.93 2.62 -17.49
N VAL A 55 -9.03 2.89 -16.55
CA VAL A 55 -9.33 3.73 -15.38
C VAL A 55 -9.50 5.18 -15.80
N VAL A 56 -8.49 5.77 -16.45
CA VAL A 56 -8.50 7.19 -16.86
C VAL A 56 -9.70 7.53 -17.76
N PRO A 57 -10.02 6.76 -18.82
CA PRO A 57 -11.12 7.10 -19.73
C PRO A 57 -12.52 6.94 -19.11
N ASN A 58 -12.66 6.17 -18.03
CA ASN A 58 -13.96 5.88 -17.41
C ASN A 58 -14.14 6.55 -16.03
N LYS A 59 -13.09 7.15 -15.46
CA LYS A 59 -13.15 7.81 -14.14
C LYS A 59 -14.19 8.92 -14.04
N GLU A 60 -14.45 9.64 -15.13
CA GLU A 60 -15.51 10.67 -15.15
C GLU A 60 -16.93 10.08 -15.26
N LYS A 61 -17.05 8.85 -15.80
CA LYS A 61 -18.34 8.18 -16.02
C LYS A 61 -18.78 7.37 -14.81
N ASP A 62 -17.81 6.79 -14.10
CA ASP A 62 -18.02 5.97 -12.91
C ASP A 62 -16.92 6.26 -11.90
N TYR A 63 -17.03 7.42 -11.26
CA TYR A 63 -16.05 7.88 -10.30
C TYR A 63 -15.91 6.91 -9.13
N ASP A 64 -17.01 6.35 -8.64
CA ASP A 64 -16.98 5.47 -7.47
C ASP A 64 -16.25 4.15 -7.78
N ALA A 65 -16.44 3.58 -8.97
CA ALA A 65 -15.72 2.36 -9.37
C ALA A 65 -14.21 2.58 -9.55
N TYR A 66 -13.79 3.75 -10.04
CA TYR A 66 -12.40 3.98 -10.47
C TYR A 66 -11.59 4.90 -9.54
N SER A 67 -12.24 5.63 -8.64
CA SER A 67 -11.55 6.53 -7.68
C SER A 67 -10.67 5.76 -6.69
N ASN A 68 -10.99 4.50 -6.42
CA ASN A 68 -10.22 3.65 -5.52
C ASN A 68 -9.18 2.76 -6.24
N PHE A 69 -8.90 2.98 -7.53
CA PHE A 69 -7.82 2.24 -8.21
C PHE A 69 -6.50 3.01 -8.09
N TRP A 70 -5.56 2.48 -7.30
CA TRP A 70 -4.23 3.04 -7.14
C TRP A 70 -3.21 2.00 -6.69
N ALA A 71 -1.97 2.18 -7.11
CA ALA A 71 -0.81 1.40 -6.68
C ALA A 71 0.42 2.33 -6.60
N GLN A 72 1.24 2.14 -5.58
CA GLN A 72 2.44 2.92 -5.33
C GLN A 72 3.61 1.97 -5.04
N GLU A 73 4.67 2.07 -5.83
CA GLU A 73 5.84 1.22 -5.68
C GLU A 73 6.52 1.44 -4.31
N LEU A 74 6.93 0.35 -3.68
CA LEU A 74 7.79 0.38 -2.50
C LEU A 74 9.24 0.56 -2.94
N VAL A 75 9.73 1.78 -2.82
CA VAL A 75 11.11 2.14 -3.16
C VAL A 75 11.86 2.62 -1.91
N PRO A 76 13.20 2.45 -1.86
CA PRO A 76 14.04 3.06 -0.85
C PRO A 76 13.80 4.56 -0.75
N GLY A 77 13.75 5.07 0.49
CA GLY A 77 13.56 6.50 0.75
C GLY A 77 14.32 6.99 1.98
N GLN A 78 14.23 8.29 2.23
CA GLN A 78 14.87 8.94 3.40
C GLN A 78 13.95 8.97 4.64
N MET A 79 12.93 8.12 4.69
CA MET A 79 11.95 8.11 5.79
C MET A 79 12.59 7.54 7.05
N TYR A 80 12.52 8.30 8.15
CA TYR A 80 13.04 7.86 9.44
C TYR A 80 12.01 6.97 10.14
N VAL A 81 12.31 5.67 10.23
CA VAL A 81 11.37 4.65 10.72
C VAL A 81 11.71 4.09 12.10
N LYS A 82 12.74 4.63 12.77
CA LYS A 82 13.23 4.07 14.05
C LYS A 82 12.15 4.09 15.15
N ASP A 83 11.31 5.12 15.16
CA ASP A 83 10.34 5.37 16.23
C ASP A 83 8.95 4.78 15.96
N ILE A 84 8.78 4.07 14.82
CA ILE A 84 7.54 3.37 14.46
C ILE A 84 7.49 2.02 15.18
N ASP A 85 6.46 1.81 15.99
CA ASP A 85 6.26 0.56 16.74
C ASP A 85 5.30 -0.39 15.98
N LEU A 86 5.77 -1.60 15.65
CA LEU A 86 4.97 -2.58 14.92
C LEU A 86 3.87 -3.21 15.78
N GLU A 87 4.03 -3.26 17.11
CA GLU A 87 2.97 -3.72 18.00
C GLU A 87 1.86 -2.68 18.08
N GLN A 88 2.20 -1.38 18.09
CA GLN A 88 1.22 -0.30 17.98
C GLN A 88 0.54 -0.31 16.60
N ALA A 89 1.30 -0.50 15.52
CA ALA A 89 0.76 -0.61 14.17
C ALA A 89 -0.25 -1.77 14.04
N LYS A 90 0.01 -2.89 14.71
CA LYS A 90 -0.91 -4.03 14.76
C LYS A 90 -2.20 -3.73 15.52
N LEU A 91 -2.12 -2.96 16.61
CA LEU A 91 -3.28 -2.62 17.43
C LEU A 91 -4.14 -1.51 16.82
N PHE A 92 -3.50 -0.49 16.26
CA PHE A 92 -4.16 0.75 15.86
C PHE A 92 -4.20 0.98 14.35
N GLY A 93 -3.42 0.24 13.57
CA GLY A 93 -3.28 0.41 12.12
C GLY A 93 -1.94 1.01 11.73
N LEU A 94 -1.35 0.49 10.66
CA LEU A 94 -0.01 0.87 10.22
C LEU A 94 0.06 2.33 9.78
N LEU A 95 -0.92 2.80 9.00
CA LEU A 95 -0.87 4.15 8.45
C LEU A 95 -1.08 5.20 9.55
N TRP A 96 -1.90 4.88 10.55
CA TRP A 96 -2.06 5.68 11.76
C TRP A 96 -0.74 5.82 12.51
N GLU A 97 -0.05 4.71 12.78
CA GLU A 97 1.24 4.75 13.48
C GLU A 97 2.30 5.51 12.66
N ILE A 98 2.34 5.32 11.35
CA ILE A 98 3.21 6.10 10.46
C ILE A 98 2.93 7.59 10.60
N GLU A 99 1.67 8.02 10.48
CA GLU A 99 1.29 9.43 10.60
C GLU A 99 1.62 9.97 12.00
N LEU A 100 1.32 9.22 13.06
CA LEU A 100 1.57 9.62 14.44
C LEU A 100 3.06 9.89 14.70
N LYS A 101 3.95 9.09 14.11
CA LYS A 101 5.41 9.21 14.33
C LYS A 101 6.11 10.14 13.36
N THR A 102 5.61 10.26 12.14
CA THR A 102 6.30 10.97 11.06
C THR A 102 5.59 12.23 10.59
N GLY A 103 4.29 12.38 10.88
CA GLY A 103 3.42 13.42 10.32
C GLY A 103 3.16 13.25 8.82
N LEU A 104 3.47 12.09 8.23
CA LEU A 104 3.39 11.87 6.79
C LEU A 104 2.10 11.14 6.41
N THR A 105 1.32 11.77 5.53
CA THR A 105 -0.01 11.25 5.10
C THR A 105 -0.07 10.89 3.63
N LYS A 106 0.91 11.33 2.83
CA LYS A 106 0.93 11.05 1.38
C LYS A 106 1.27 9.58 1.13
N THR A 107 0.53 8.94 0.21
CA THR A 107 0.70 7.52 -0.15
C THR A 107 2.12 7.16 -0.56
N ASN A 108 2.82 8.04 -1.28
CA ASN A 108 4.23 7.83 -1.66
C ASN A 108 5.16 7.77 -0.44
N ASN A 109 4.94 8.63 0.56
CA ASN A 109 5.71 8.64 1.79
C ASN A 109 5.40 7.39 2.64
N GLN A 110 4.13 6.98 2.68
CA GLN A 110 3.72 5.73 3.33
C GLN A 110 4.38 4.51 2.67
N ALA A 111 4.37 4.41 1.34
CA ALA A 111 5.04 3.31 0.63
C ALA A 111 6.55 3.27 0.88
N MET A 112 7.23 4.43 0.85
CA MET A 112 8.66 4.53 1.23
C MET A 112 8.89 4.14 2.70
N THR A 113 7.96 4.48 3.59
CA THR A 113 8.04 4.14 5.02
C THR A 113 7.88 2.64 5.23
N ILE A 114 6.93 2.01 4.53
CA ILE A 114 6.76 0.55 4.55
C ILE A 114 8.04 -0.12 4.06
N TYR A 115 8.62 0.34 2.94
CA TYR A 115 9.90 -0.19 2.46
C TYR A 115 11.02 -0.05 3.52
N ASN A 116 11.17 1.12 4.13
CA ASN A 116 12.22 1.30 5.15
C ASN A 116 11.99 0.42 6.39
N LEU A 117 10.73 0.12 6.74
CA LEU A 117 10.40 -0.85 7.79
C LEU A 117 10.79 -2.28 7.40
N THR A 118 10.66 -2.67 6.13
CA THR A 118 11.06 -4.01 5.67
C THR A 118 12.56 -4.20 5.83
N GLU A 119 13.33 -3.19 5.43
CA GLU A 119 14.79 -3.16 5.62
C GLU A 119 15.17 -3.21 7.10
N ARG A 120 14.49 -2.44 7.96
CA ARG A 120 14.74 -2.42 9.41
C ARG A 120 14.52 -3.80 10.06
N GLU A 121 13.47 -4.50 9.66
CA GLU A 121 13.09 -5.79 10.23
C GLU A 121 13.78 -6.99 9.56
N GLY A 122 14.45 -6.77 8.42
CA GLY A 122 15.02 -7.86 7.62
C GLY A 122 13.97 -8.80 7.02
N LEU A 123 12.80 -8.27 6.68
CA LEU A 123 11.66 -9.00 6.11
C LEU A 123 11.40 -8.53 4.68
N ASN A 124 10.76 -9.35 3.84
CA ASN A 124 10.18 -8.82 2.61
C ASN A 124 8.88 -8.05 2.92
N PRO A 125 8.40 -7.19 2.01
CA PRO A 125 7.20 -6.38 2.23
C PRO A 125 5.93 -7.14 2.60
N ILE A 126 5.70 -8.31 2.00
CA ILE A 126 4.51 -9.11 2.28
C ILE A 126 4.58 -9.69 3.69
N ASP A 127 5.74 -10.22 4.09
CA ASP A 127 5.94 -10.81 5.42
C ASP A 127 5.86 -9.77 6.53
N LEU A 128 6.37 -8.55 6.30
CA LEU A 128 6.19 -7.44 7.24
C LEU A 128 4.71 -7.16 7.47
N ILE A 129 3.93 -6.97 6.40
CA ILE A 129 2.50 -6.68 6.53
C ILE A 129 1.77 -7.86 7.19
N ASN A 130 2.08 -9.10 6.81
CA ASN A 130 1.46 -10.29 7.38
C ASN A 130 1.71 -10.46 8.89
N LYS A 131 2.81 -9.89 9.41
CA LYS A 131 3.16 -9.89 10.84
C LYS A 131 2.27 -8.94 11.66
N ILE A 132 1.82 -7.84 11.05
CA ILE A 132 1.04 -6.77 11.70
C ILE A 132 -0.45 -6.75 11.32
N ALA A 133 -0.84 -7.48 10.28
CA ALA A 133 -2.23 -7.62 9.84
C ALA A 133 -3.05 -8.59 10.71
#